data_AF-A0A2N1S240-F1
#
_entry.id   AF-A0A2N1S240-F1
#
_cell.length_a   1.000
_cell.length_b   1.000
_cell.length_c   1.000
_cell.angle_alpha   90.00
_cell.angle_beta   90.00
_cell.angle_gamma   90.00
#
_symmetry.space_group_name_H-M   'P 1'
#
loop_
_entity.id
_entity.type
_entity.pdbx_description
1 polymer ?
#
loop_
_entity_poly.entity_id
_entity_poly.type
_entity_poly.pdbx_seq_one_letter_code
_entity_poly.pdbx_strand_id
1 'polypeptide(L)'
;MMTIVEYAQDADIFSLSVPKLEYVFLEEKMSEKSKLLYSFSPVTDKITLLQKSGDVIVTYPMEFSASNKQDSGDDHEKGGLFFELKVEYKIVFRSKKKTKVPEQVKKELFEQVVPRVVHPYFRQTVAEALQKAGLPPLQIPLIEGLEKDEPND
;
A
#
# COMPACT_ATOMS: atom_id res chain seq x y z
N MET A 1 12.56 -18.25 -20.61
CA MET A 1 12.25 -16.84 -20.26
C MET A 1 11.89 -16.86 -18.78
N MET A 2 12.49 -16.02 -17.95
CA MET A 2 12.23 -16.03 -16.50
C MET A 2 10.78 -15.61 -16.22
N THR A 3 10.09 -16.37 -15.36
CA THR A 3 8.74 -16.09 -14.86
C THR A 3 8.76 -15.43 -13.48
N ILE A 4 7.64 -14.87 -13.01
CA ILE A 4 7.55 -14.35 -11.64
C ILE A 4 7.76 -15.42 -10.58
N VAL A 5 7.33 -16.66 -10.83
CA VAL A 5 7.52 -17.79 -9.89
C VAL A 5 9.00 -18.13 -9.76
N GLU A 6 9.72 -18.25 -10.89
CA GLU A 6 11.16 -18.50 -10.88
C GLU A 6 11.93 -17.35 -10.22
N TYR A 7 11.49 -16.10 -10.44
CA TYR A 7 12.07 -14.94 -9.77
C TYR A 7 11.82 -14.98 -8.25
N ALA A 8 10.61 -15.31 -7.81
CA ALA A 8 10.26 -15.42 -6.40
C ALA A 8 11.01 -16.56 -5.67
N GLN A 9 11.41 -17.61 -6.39
CA GLN A 9 12.28 -18.66 -5.85
C GLN A 9 13.76 -18.24 -5.73
N ASP A 10 14.21 -17.34 -6.61
CA ASP A 10 15.60 -16.88 -6.67
C ASP A 10 15.88 -15.63 -5.82
N ALA A 11 14.85 -14.82 -5.58
CA ALA A 11 14.98 -13.53 -4.92
C ALA A 11 14.31 -13.50 -3.55
N ASP A 12 14.99 -12.87 -2.59
CA ASP A 12 14.48 -12.62 -1.25
C ASP A 12 14.14 -11.13 -1.06
N ILE A 13 13.20 -10.82 -0.17
CA ILE A 13 13.01 -9.44 0.31
C ILE A 13 14.17 -9.13 1.25
N PHE A 14 15.16 -8.39 0.74
CA PHE A 14 16.35 -8.00 1.50
C PHE A 14 16.05 -6.87 2.49
N SER A 15 15.15 -5.95 2.14
CA SER A 15 14.75 -4.85 3.02
C SER A 15 13.35 -4.35 2.68
N LEU A 16 12.60 -3.97 3.72
CA LEU A 16 11.38 -3.19 3.65
C LEU A 16 11.51 -2.03 4.63
N SER A 17 11.28 -0.82 4.15
CA SER A 17 11.44 0.40 4.96
C SER A 17 10.38 1.43 4.61
N VAL A 18 10.17 2.38 5.52
CA VAL A 18 9.27 3.52 5.34
C VAL A 18 10.10 4.80 5.29
N PRO A 19 10.65 5.19 4.12
CA PRO A 19 11.42 6.42 3.98
C PRO A 19 10.62 7.69 4.25
N LYS A 20 9.30 7.67 4.03
CA LYS A 20 8.45 8.84 4.22
C LYS A 20 7.12 8.45 4.86
N LEU A 21 6.74 9.18 5.91
CA LEU A 21 5.46 9.05 6.59
C LEU A 21 5.00 10.44 7.03
N GLU A 22 3.82 10.84 6.59
CA GLU A 22 3.20 12.12 6.91
C GLU A 22 1.73 11.89 7.23
N TYR A 23 1.22 12.50 8.29
CA TYR A 23 -0.22 12.53 8.55
C TYR A 23 -0.68 13.92 8.95
N VAL A 24 -1.94 14.21 8.65
CA VAL A 24 -2.63 15.44 9.02
C VAL A 24 -3.94 15.04 9.68
N PHE A 25 -4.19 15.59 10.87
CA PHE A 25 -5.47 15.45 11.58
C PHE A 25 -6.06 16.84 11.80
N LEU A 26 -7.30 17.04 11.35
CA LEU A 26 -8.07 18.26 11.46
C LEU A 26 -9.23 18.01 12.41
N GLU A 27 -8.96 18.12 13.72
CA GLU A 27 -9.91 17.81 14.80
C GLU A 27 -11.21 18.61 14.65
N GLU A 28 -11.12 19.87 14.22
CA GLU A 28 -12.27 20.76 14.03
C GLU A 28 -13.24 20.28 12.94
N LYS A 29 -12.78 19.41 12.04
CA LYS A 29 -13.59 18.81 10.98
C LYS A 29 -14.19 17.47 11.38
N MET A 30 -13.75 16.87 12.49
CA MET A 30 -14.27 15.61 12.99
C MET A 30 -15.60 15.82 13.71
N SER A 31 -16.65 15.13 13.26
CA SER A 31 -17.97 15.16 13.89
C SER A 31 -18.25 13.81 14.55
N GLU A 32 -18.36 13.78 15.87
CA GLU A 32 -18.66 12.56 16.65
C GLU A 32 -20.00 11.91 16.27
N LYS A 33 -20.91 12.68 15.67
CA LYS A 33 -22.27 12.23 15.28
C LYS A 33 -22.33 11.69 13.86
N SER A 34 -21.23 11.74 13.12
CA SER A 34 -21.19 11.37 11.70
C SER A 34 -20.67 9.96 11.49
N LYS A 35 -21.16 9.30 10.44
CA LYS A 35 -20.59 8.02 9.99
C LYS A 35 -19.19 8.29 9.44
N LEU A 36 -18.19 7.61 10.02
CA LEU A 36 -16.81 7.68 9.54
C LEU A 36 -16.67 6.82 8.29
N LEU A 37 -16.05 7.39 7.26
CA LEU A 37 -15.75 6.72 6.01
C LEU A 37 -14.25 6.71 5.82
N TYR A 38 -13.74 5.57 5.38
CA TYR A 38 -12.32 5.34 5.20
C TYR A 38 -12.06 4.93 3.77
N SER A 39 -11.01 5.48 3.17
CA SER A 39 -10.51 5.06 1.87
C SER A 39 -9.00 4.88 1.94
N PHE A 40 -8.48 3.96 1.13
CA PHE A 40 -7.06 3.79 0.96
C PHE A 40 -6.74 3.28 -0.43
N SER A 41 -5.61 3.68 -0.96
CA SER A 41 -5.17 3.27 -2.29
C SER A 41 -3.67 3.49 -2.47
N PRO A 42 -3.03 2.73 -3.36
CA PRO A 42 -1.70 3.07 -3.84
C PRO A 42 -1.76 4.32 -4.73
N VAL A 43 -0.73 5.16 -4.65
CA VAL A 43 -0.57 6.34 -5.53
C VAL A 43 0.13 5.88 -6.80
N THR A 44 -0.63 5.33 -7.73
CA THR A 44 -0.16 4.54 -8.87
C THR A 44 0.83 5.27 -9.78
N ASP A 45 0.65 6.57 -9.98
CA ASP A 45 1.52 7.44 -10.77
C ASP A 45 2.89 7.72 -10.15
N LYS A 46 3.04 7.51 -8.84
CA LYS A 46 4.29 7.72 -8.10
C LYS A 46 5.06 6.44 -7.79
N ILE A 47 4.53 5.29 -8.19
CA ILE A 47 5.21 4.02 -7.98
C ILE A 47 6.39 3.93 -8.94
N THR A 48 7.58 3.62 -8.41
CA THR A 48 8.79 3.45 -9.22
C THR A 48 9.40 2.09 -9.00
N LEU A 49 9.93 1.52 -10.07
CA LEU A 49 10.65 0.25 -10.06
C LEU A 49 11.97 0.43 -10.79
N LEU A 50 13.06 0.15 -10.08
CA LEU A 50 14.42 0.31 -10.59
C LEU A 50 15.21 -0.96 -10.34
N GLN A 51 16.06 -1.36 -11.28
CA GLN A 51 17.02 -2.43 -11.05
C GLN A 51 18.44 -1.86 -10.99
N LYS A 52 19.16 -2.10 -9.89
CA LYS A 52 20.56 -1.66 -9.70
C LYS A 52 21.37 -2.79 -9.10
N SER A 53 22.51 -3.13 -9.73
CA SER A 53 23.48 -4.10 -9.19
C SER A 53 22.89 -5.48 -8.83
N GLY A 54 21.86 -5.92 -9.55
CA GLY A 54 21.15 -7.18 -9.28
C GLY A 54 19.99 -7.09 -8.30
N ASP A 55 19.79 -5.94 -7.65
CA ASP A 55 18.65 -5.66 -6.77
C ASP A 55 17.52 -4.99 -7.55
N VAL A 56 16.28 -5.41 -7.31
CA VAL A 56 15.06 -4.70 -7.75
C VAL A 56 14.53 -3.88 -6.59
N ILE A 57 14.51 -2.57 -6.76
CA ILE A 57 14.08 -1.59 -5.78
C ILE A 57 12.70 -1.08 -6.22
N VAL A 58 11.72 -1.22 -5.33
CA VAL A 58 10.36 -0.75 -5.55
C VAL A 58 10.04 0.34 -4.53
N THR A 59 9.58 1.49 -5.01
CA THR A 59 8.99 2.55 -4.20
C THR A 59 7.48 2.49 -4.38
N TYR A 60 6.74 2.27 -3.30
CA TYR A 60 5.31 2.01 -3.31
C TYR A 60 4.58 2.96 -2.34
N PRO A 61 4.17 4.16 -2.80
CA PRO A 61 3.39 5.09 -2.01
C PRO A 61 1.94 4.62 -1.84
N MET A 62 1.43 4.77 -0.62
CA MET A 62 0.05 4.51 -0.23
C MET A 62 -0.52 5.74 0.46
N GLU A 63 -1.81 5.96 0.26
CA GLU A 63 -2.59 6.98 0.95
C GLU A 63 -3.76 6.34 1.69
N PHE A 64 -4.08 6.90 2.84
CA PHE A 64 -5.26 6.60 3.64
C PHE A 64 -5.95 7.91 3.98
N SER A 65 -7.27 7.93 3.93
CA SER A 65 -8.06 9.08 4.38
C SER A 65 -9.27 8.66 5.21
N ALA A 66 -9.65 9.53 6.12
CA ALA A 66 -10.91 9.43 6.85
C ALA A 66 -11.75 10.71 6.64
N SER A 67 -13.04 10.52 6.36
CA SER A 67 -13.99 11.59 6.10
C SER A 67 -15.35 11.37 6.77
N ASN A 68 -16.09 12.48 6.94
CA ASN A 68 -17.45 12.51 7.48
C ASN A 68 -18.55 12.54 6.40
N LYS A 69 -18.20 12.57 5.11
CA LYS A 69 -19.15 12.64 3.99
C LYS A 69 -18.97 11.45 3.05
N GLN A 70 -20.08 10.81 2.70
CA GLN A 70 -20.16 9.88 1.58
C GLN A 70 -19.93 10.70 0.31
N ASP A 71 -18.89 10.39 -0.45
CA ASP A 71 -18.50 11.13 -1.67
C ASP A 71 -19.73 11.48 -2.53
N SER A 72 -20.19 12.73 -2.45
CA SER A 72 -20.87 13.37 -3.56
C SER A 72 -19.75 13.84 -4.47
N GLY A 73 -19.59 13.19 -5.63
CA GLY A 73 -18.50 13.41 -6.58
C GLY A 73 -18.46 14.81 -7.17
N ASP A 74 -18.13 15.80 -6.34
CA ASP A 74 -17.95 17.20 -6.72
C ASP A 74 -16.56 17.64 -6.26
N ASP A 75 -15.74 17.98 -7.25
CA ASP A 75 -14.28 18.11 -7.21
C ASP A 75 -13.79 19.41 -6.52
N HIS A 76 -14.59 19.99 -5.62
CA HIS A 76 -14.29 21.31 -5.06
C HIS A 76 -14.30 21.46 -3.54
N GLU A 77 -14.69 20.45 -2.76
CA GLU A 77 -14.53 20.53 -1.31
C GLU A 77 -14.03 19.23 -0.70
N LYS A 78 -12.79 19.26 -0.21
CA LYS A 78 -12.32 18.46 0.95
C LYS A 78 -13.13 18.74 2.23
N GLY A 79 -14.38 19.17 2.11
CA GLY A 79 -15.29 19.56 3.17
C GLY A 79 -15.85 18.31 3.83
N GLY A 80 -15.03 17.63 4.62
CA GLY A 80 -15.42 16.42 5.32
C GLY A 80 -14.25 15.52 5.64
N LEU A 81 -13.13 15.66 4.92
CA LEU A 81 -11.89 14.98 5.26
C LEU A 81 -11.30 15.59 6.54
N PHE A 82 -11.05 14.73 7.53
CA PHE A 82 -10.48 15.13 8.81
C PHE A 82 -9.16 14.40 9.11
N PHE A 83 -8.83 13.33 8.38
CA PHE A 83 -7.55 12.64 8.52
C PHE A 83 -6.98 12.24 7.15
N GLU A 84 -5.71 12.55 6.92
CA GLU A 84 -4.92 12.09 5.77
C GLU A 84 -3.65 11.45 6.30
N LEU A 85 -3.28 10.28 5.76
CA LEU A 85 -2.00 9.62 5.98
C LEU A 85 -1.38 9.29 4.62
N LYS A 86 -0.14 9.70 4.43
CA LYS A 86 0.68 9.42 3.26
C LYS A 86 1.91 8.65 3.72
N VAL A 87 2.13 7.48 3.13
CA VAL A 87 3.27 6.63 3.48
C VAL A 87 3.92 6.13 2.21
N GLU A 88 5.25 6.21 2.16
CA GLU A 88 6.05 5.64 1.08
C GLU A 88 6.76 4.40 1.60
N TYR A 89 6.50 3.25 0.99
CA TYR A 89 7.26 2.03 1.24
C TYR A 89 8.39 1.89 0.24
N LYS A 90 9.55 1.45 0.71
CA LYS A 90 10.66 1.05 -0.16
C LYS A 90 11.02 -0.40 0.11
N ILE A 91 10.91 -1.22 -0.92
CA ILE A 91 11.20 -2.66 -0.90
C ILE A 91 12.41 -2.93 -1.77
N VAL A 92 13.35 -3.72 -1.26
CA VAL A 92 14.52 -4.19 -2.01
C VAL A 92 14.43 -5.70 -2.13
N PHE A 93 14.23 -6.18 -3.35
CA PHE A 93 14.34 -7.59 -3.69
C PHE A 93 15.76 -7.87 -4.18
N ARG A 94 16.40 -8.88 -3.63
CA ARG A 94 17.76 -9.28 -4.01
C ARG A 94 17.73 -10.67 -4.62
N SER A 95 18.07 -10.75 -5.91
CA SER A 95 18.28 -12.02 -6.61
C SER A 95 19.61 -12.64 -6.19
N LYS A 96 19.59 -13.94 -5.87
CA LYS A 96 20.81 -14.73 -5.57
C LYS A 96 21.75 -14.77 -6.77
N LYS A 97 21.20 -14.86 -7.97
CA LYS A 97 21.95 -14.94 -9.24
C LYS A 97 22.34 -13.57 -9.81
N LYS A 98 21.86 -12.47 -9.23
CA LYS A 98 22.09 -11.07 -9.67
C LYS A 98 21.81 -10.86 -11.17
N THR A 99 20.85 -11.59 -11.71
CA THR A 99 20.51 -11.55 -13.15
C THR A 99 19.63 -10.35 -13.50
N LYS A 100 19.70 -9.90 -14.75
CA LYS A 100 18.77 -8.89 -15.28
C LYS A 100 17.34 -9.45 -15.26
N VAL A 101 16.41 -8.73 -14.65
CA VAL A 101 15.01 -9.14 -14.54
C VAL A 101 14.23 -8.61 -15.75
N PRO A 102 13.48 -9.45 -16.48
CA PRO A 102 12.64 -8.99 -17.59
C PRO A 102 11.58 -7.98 -17.16
N GLU A 103 11.21 -7.04 -18.04
CA GLU A 103 10.16 -6.03 -17.75
C GLU A 103 8.81 -6.66 -17.44
N GLN A 104 8.46 -7.78 -18.08
CA GLN A 104 7.25 -8.53 -17.76
C GLN A 104 7.24 -9.00 -16.30
N VAL A 105 8.35 -9.57 -15.82
CA VAL A 105 8.46 -10.03 -14.43
C VAL A 105 8.40 -8.86 -13.45
N LYS A 106 9.00 -7.71 -13.80
CA LYS A 106 8.90 -6.48 -12.99
C LYS A 106 7.45 -5.99 -12.88
N LYS A 107 6.69 -6.05 -13.99
CA LYS A 107 5.27 -5.72 -14.01
C LYS A 107 4.46 -6.68 -13.15
N GLU A 108 4.66 -7.99 -13.28
CA GLU A 108 3.99 -9.01 -12.47
C GLU A 108 4.33 -8.87 -10.98
N LEU A 109 5.60 -8.57 -10.65
CA LEU A 109 6.05 -8.28 -9.29
C LEU A 109 5.26 -7.09 -8.72
N PHE A 110 5.11 -6.03 -9.50
CA PHE A 110 4.37 -4.83 -9.13
C PHE A 110 2.86 -5.09 -8.93
N GLU A 111 2.22 -5.81 -9.85
CA GLU A 111 0.77 -6.01 -9.82
C GLU A 111 0.34 -7.05 -8.79
N GLN A 112 1.19 -8.06 -8.54
CA GLN A 112 0.80 -9.23 -7.76
C GLN A 112 1.55 -9.34 -6.44
N VAL A 113 2.85 -9.07 -6.40
CA VAL A 113 3.66 -9.39 -5.20
C VAL A 113 3.73 -8.19 -4.27
N VAL A 114 4.07 -7.02 -4.79
CA VAL A 114 4.29 -5.80 -3.98
C VAL A 114 3.07 -5.42 -3.13
N PRO A 115 1.83 -5.40 -3.63
CA PRO A 115 0.67 -5.05 -2.82
C PRO A 115 0.49 -6.02 -1.64
N ARG A 116 0.75 -7.31 -1.86
CA ARG A 116 0.64 -8.36 -0.83
C ARG A 116 1.73 -8.25 0.23
N VAL A 117 2.93 -7.83 -0.18
CA VAL A 117 4.03 -7.55 0.73
C VAL A 117 3.75 -6.30 1.57
N VAL A 118 3.26 -5.23 0.97
CA VAL A 118 3.04 -3.93 1.64
C VAL A 118 1.84 -3.94 2.57
N HIS A 119 0.75 -4.61 2.17
CA HIS A 119 -0.54 -4.49 2.84
C HIS A 119 -0.49 -4.73 4.35
N PRO A 120 0.14 -5.78 4.89
CA PRO A 120 0.23 -5.98 6.34
C PRO A 120 0.89 -4.81 7.08
N TYR A 121 1.97 -4.25 6.52
CA TYR A 121 2.66 -3.10 7.09
C TYR A 121 1.84 -1.82 6.98
N PHE A 122 1.08 -1.66 5.90
CA PHE A 122 0.14 -0.56 5.73
C PHE A 122 -0.98 -0.59 6.76
N ARG A 123 -1.58 -1.77 6.99
CA ARG A 123 -2.59 -1.97 8.05
C ARG A 123 -2.05 -1.52 9.41
N GLN A 124 -0.84 -1.94 9.75
CA GLN A 124 -0.19 -1.53 11.00
C GLN A 124 0.09 -0.03 11.04
N THR A 125 0.62 0.54 9.96
CA THR A 125 0.96 1.97 9.88
C THR A 125 -0.28 2.84 10.06
N VAL A 126 -1.41 2.45 9.46
CA VAL A 126 -2.69 3.13 9.65
C VAL A 126 -3.17 3.02 11.10
N ALA A 127 -3.14 1.82 11.69
CA ALA A 127 -3.54 1.63 13.07
C ALA A 127 -2.72 2.51 14.04
N GLU A 128 -1.40 2.55 13.87
CA GLU A 128 -0.51 3.38 14.67
C GLU A 128 -0.78 4.88 14.47
N ALA A 129 -1.02 5.31 13.24
CA ALA A 129 -1.28 6.72 12.93
C ALA A 129 -2.63 7.19 13.51
N LEU A 130 -3.68 6.37 13.41
CA LEU A 130 -4.97 6.64 14.03
C LEU A 130 -4.86 6.71 15.55
N GLN A 131 -4.15 5.75 16.16
CA GLN A 131 -3.92 5.73 17.61
C GLN A 131 -3.18 6.99 18.07
N LYS A 132 -2.13 7.42 17.36
CA LYS A 132 -1.39 8.65 17.66
C LYS A 132 -2.24 9.91 17.53
N ALA A 133 -3.22 9.91 16.63
CA ALA A 133 -4.18 10.99 16.46
C ALA A 133 -5.36 10.93 17.45
N GLY A 134 -5.41 9.94 18.34
CA GLY A 134 -6.54 9.76 19.27
C GLY A 134 -7.83 9.28 18.59
N LEU A 135 -7.74 8.79 17.36
CA LEU A 135 -8.87 8.29 16.60
C LEU A 135 -9.18 6.82 16.93
N PRO A 136 -10.44 6.37 16.77
CA PRO A 136 -10.79 4.97 16.94
C PRO A 136 -9.91 4.06 16.09
N PRO A 137 -9.46 2.90 16.62
CA PRO A 137 -8.64 1.98 15.85
C PRO A 137 -9.46 1.41 14.69
N LEU A 138 -8.91 1.50 13.49
CA LEU A 138 -9.47 0.85 12.31
C LEU A 138 -8.63 -0.38 11.96
N GLN A 139 -9.30 -1.53 11.85
CA GLN A 139 -8.72 -2.69 11.22
C GLN A 139 -9.04 -2.66 9.73
N ILE A 140 -8.07 -2.23 8.92
CA ILE A 140 -8.18 -2.35 7.46
C ILE A 140 -8.40 -3.84 7.10
N PRO A 141 -9.33 -4.18 6.20
CA PRO A 141 -9.60 -5.56 5.81
C PRO A 141 -8.36 -6.18 5.14
N LEU A 142 -8.28 -7.51 5.14
CA LEU A 142 -7.30 -8.22 4.33
C LEU A 142 -7.61 -7.97 2.84
N ILE A 143 -6.60 -8.03 1.97
CA ILE A 143 -6.86 -8.03 0.52
C ILE A 143 -7.58 -9.35 0.18
N GLU A 144 -8.86 -9.29 -0.18
CA GLU A 144 -9.63 -10.44 -0.68
C GLU A 144 -9.25 -10.72 -2.15
N GLY A 145 -9.00 -12.01 -2.47
CA GLY A 145 -8.64 -12.49 -3.81
C GLY A 145 -7.24 -13.10 -3.94
N LEU A 146 -7.09 -14.38 -3.52
CA LEU A 146 -6.15 -15.37 -4.08
C LEU A 146 -6.44 -16.84 -3.67
N GLU A 147 -7.50 -17.14 -2.92
CA GLU A 147 -8.02 -18.51 -2.90
C GLU A 147 -8.71 -18.73 -4.26
N LYS A 148 -8.01 -19.39 -5.19
CA LYS A 148 -8.67 -19.97 -6.36
C LYS A 148 -9.58 -21.08 -5.84
N ASP A 149 -10.85 -20.99 -6.24
CA ASP A 149 -11.77 -22.09 -6.54
C ASP A 149 -11.49 -23.39 -5.77
N GLU A 150 -12.24 -23.63 -4.68
CA GLU A 150 -12.58 -25.01 -4.37
C GLU A 150 -13.35 -25.55 -5.59
N PRO A 151 -12.98 -26.72 -6.14
CA PRO A 151 -13.85 -27.39 -7.09
C PRO A 151 -15.09 -27.81 -6.30
N ASN A 152 -16.24 -27.20 -6.60
CA ASN A 152 -17.50 -27.82 -6.23
C ASN A 152 -17.57 -29.15 -6.98
N ASP A 153 -17.43 -30.24 -6.22
CA ASP A 153 -17.85 -31.59 -6.61
C ASP A 153 -19.35 -31.64 -6.97
#